data_AF-A0A259TJZ6-F1
#
_entry.id   AF-A0A259TJZ6-F1
#
_cell.length_a   1.000
_cell.length_b   1.000
_cell.length_c   1.000
_cell.angle_alpha   90.00
_cell.angle_beta   90.00
_cell.angle_gamma   90.00
#
_symmetry.space_group_name_H-M   'P 1'
#
loop_
_entity.id
_entity.type
_entity.pdbx_description
1 polymer ?
#
loop_
_entity_poly.entity_id
_entity_poly.type
_entity_poly.pdbx_seq_one_letter_code
_entity_poly.pdbx_strand_id
1 'polypeptide(L)'
;MSRLKDLSKDKETIMLRLIGSPDLCKALYYPDSDFLDKPDIEDGSDLFYENIYPTSKVPELSVEAKSYITMAFRGYGPINNRFTKGYIYLYVIIHNSLMRTDYGFLRSDYLLDEINKLMDGQRGIGIGKTNFYKMDEMYVNDSYAGFYTSFKLVE
;
A
#
# COMPACT_ATOMS: atom_id res chain seq x y z
N MET A 1 -20.31 -15.47 -12.61
CA MET A 1 -19.38 -14.69 -13.45
C MET A 1 -18.02 -14.70 -12.78
N SER A 2 -16.93 -14.88 -13.52
CA SER A 2 -15.58 -14.87 -12.93
C SER A 2 -15.25 -13.47 -12.41
N ARG A 3 -15.12 -13.34 -11.09
CA ARG A 3 -14.79 -12.08 -10.40
C ARG A 3 -13.35 -11.59 -10.63
N LEU A 4 -12.52 -12.38 -11.30
CA LEU A 4 -11.21 -11.92 -11.80
C LEU A 4 -11.34 -10.70 -12.73
N LYS A 5 -12.54 -10.46 -13.29
CA LYS A 5 -12.86 -9.24 -14.06
C LYS A 5 -12.89 -7.97 -13.19
N ASP A 6 -13.11 -8.09 -11.89
CA ASP A 6 -13.23 -6.95 -10.97
C ASP A 6 -11.87 -6.52 -10.38
N LEU A 7 -10.78 -7.26 -10.66
CA LEU A 7 -9.45 -6.95 -10.11
C LEU A 7 -8.99 -5.52 -10.40
N SER A 8 -9.30 -4.98 -11.58
CA SER A 8 -8.97 -3.60 -11.92
C SER A 8 -9.72 -2.60 -11.04
N LYS A 9 -11.01 -2.88 -10.77
CA LYS A 9 -11.85 -2.05 -9.90
C LYS A 9 -11.41 -2.13 -8.43
N ASP A 10 -11.01 -3.32 -7.99
CA ASP A 10 -10.48 -3.52 -6.64
C ASP A 10 -9.16 -2.74 -6.45
N LYS A 11 -8.25 -2.78 -7.44
CA LYS A 11 -7.03 -1.95 -7.45
C LYS A 11 -7.34 -0.46 -7.39
N GLU A 12 -8.25 0.02 -8.24
CA GLU A 12 -8.68 1.41 -8.24
C GLU A 12 -9.25 1.82 -6.87
N THR A 13 -10.09 0.96 -6.28
CA THR A 13 -10.65 1.19 -4.94
C THR A 13 -9.58 1.29 -3.87
N ILE A 14 -8.54 0.44 -3.92
CA ILE A 14 -7.39 0.52 -3.01
C ILE A 14 -6.65 1.84 -3.21
N MET A 15 -6.34 2.20 -4.47
CA MET A 15 -5.63 3.45 -4.78
C MET A 15 -6.37 4.68 -4.24
N LEU A 16 -7.69 4.75 -4.48
CA LEU A 16 -8.55 5.81 -3.96
C LEU A 16 -8.59 5.88 -2.43
N ARG A 17 -8.52 4.73 -1.73
CA ARG A 17 -8.43 4.73 -0.27
C ARG A 17 -7.11 5.25 0.24
N LEU A 18 -6.01 4.86 -0.40
CA LEU A 18 -4.67 5.29 -0.01
C LEU A 18 -4.57 6.82 -0.10
N ILE A 19 -5.02 7.41 -1.21
CA ILE A 19 -5.00 8.88 -1.36
C ILE A 19 -6.03 9.61 -0.50
N GLY A 20 -6.98 8.87 0.09
CA GLY A 20 -7.96 9.41 1.03
C GLY A 20 -7.40 9.71 2.42
N SER A 21 -6.16 9.32 2.73
CA SER A 21 -5.44 9.74 3.95
C SER A 21 -4.42 10.83 3.61
N PRO A 22 -4.67 12.09 3.99
CA PRO A 22 -3.72 13.19 3.76
C PRO A 22 -2.34 12.91 4.37
N ASP A 23 -2.30 12.29 5.54
CA ASP A 23 -1.05 12.02 6.24
C ASP A 23 -0.25 10.89 5.56
N LEU A 24 -0.93 9.87 5.01
CA LEU A 24 -0.27 8.87 4.17
C LEU A 24 0.32 9.52 2.92
N CYS A 25 -0.44 10.40 2.27
CA CYS A 25 0.02 11.14 1.10
C CYS A 25 1.28 11.96 1.40
N LYS A 26 1.30 12.69 2.52
CA LYS A 26 2.47 13.45 2.98
C LYS A 26 3.69 12.57 3.18
N ALA A 27 3.53 11.42 3.84
CA ALA A 27 4.60 10.46 4.10
C ALA A 27 5.22 9.87 2.82
N LEU A 28 4.45 9.82 1.72
CA LEU A 28 4.92 9.36 0.41
C LEU A 28 5.58 10.47 -0.40
N TYR A 29 5.02 11.68 -0.36
CA TYR A 29 5.43 12.80 -1.19
C TYR A 29 6.63 13.55 -0.63
N TYR A 30 6.61 13.90 0.66
CA TYR A 30 7.65 14.71 1.28
C TYR A 30 8.81 13.82 1.74
N PRO A 31 10.04 14.07 1.26
CA PRO A 31 11.20 13.32 1.71
C PRO A 31 11.58 13.67 3.16
N ASP A 32 11.17 14.82 3.67
CA ASP A 32 11.59 15.36 4.97
C ASP A 32 11.14 14.51 6.17
N SER A 33 11.96 14.48 7.23
CA SER A 33 11.67 13.76 8.47
C SER A 33 10.45 14.29 9.23
N ASP A 34 10.07 15.55 8.97
CA ASP A 34 8.93 16.29 9.51
C ASP A 34 7.72 16.31 8.54
N PHE A 35 7.55 15.27 7.72
CA PHE A 35 6.53 15.23 6.66
C PHE A 35 5.08 15.53 7.14
N LEU A 36 4.72 15.27 8.41
CA LEU A 36 3.37 15.53 8.91
C LEU A 36 3.09 17.03 9.09
N ASP A 37 4.14 17.81 9.34
CA ASP A 37 4.05 19.26 9.53
C ASP A 37 4.01 20.03 8.20
N LYS A 38 4.17 19.31 7.07
CA LYS A 38 4.03 19.86 5.72
C LYS A 38 2.55 20.08 5.37
N PRO A 39 2.26 21.01 4.44
CA PRO A 39 0.90 21.23 3.96
C PRO A 39 0.32 19.96 3.31
N ASP A 40 -1.01 19.86 3.29
CA ASP A 40 -1.70 18.80 2.57
C ASP A 40 -1.44 18.92 1.06
N ILE A 41 -1.39 17.78 0.37
CA ILE A 41 -1.28 17.74 -1.08
C ILE A 41 -2.65 18.13 -1.67
N GLU A 42 -2.67 19.10 -2.58
CA GLU A 42 -3.91 19.58 -3.19
C GLU A 42 -4.65 18.48 -3.98
N ASP A 43 -3.91 17.68 -4.75
CA ASP A 43 -4.43 16.54 -5.50
C ASP A 43 -3.63 15.26 -5.19
N GLY A 44 -4.19 14.39 -4.37
CA GLY A 44 -3.58 13.10 -4.06
C GLY A 44 -3.43 12.17 -5.27
N SER A 45 -4.16 12.41 -6.36
CA SER A 45 -4.04 11.60 -7.59
C SER A 45 -2.70 11.77 -8.29
N ASP A 46 -1.96 12.85 -8.01
CA ASP A 46 -0.58 13.05 -8.45
C ASP A 46 0.36 11.94 -7.96
N LEU A 47 0.02 11.24 -6.88
CA LEU A 47 0.79 10.11 -6.38
C LEU A 47 0.59 8.84 -7.21
N PHE A 48 -0.43 8.77 -8.07
CA PHE A 48 -0.66 7.61 -8.91
C PHE A 48 0.44 7.49 -9.96
N TYR A 49 1.04 6.29 -10.05
CA TYR A 49 2.17 6.00 -10.93
C TYR A 49 3.45 6.82 -10.65
N GLU A 50 3.48 7.60 -9.57
CA GLU A 50 4.68 8.27 -9.03
C GLU A 50 5.13 7.63 -7.72
N ASN A 51 4.22 7.49 -6.75
CA ASN A 51 4.47 6.86 -5.46
C ASN A 51 3.61 5.61 -5.25
N ILE A 52 2.40 5.59 -5.81
CA ILE A 52 1.43 4.51 -5.64
C ILE A 52 1.24 3.76 -6.96
N TYR A 53 1.57 2.47 -6.98
CA TYR A 53 1.51 1.64 -8.18
C TYR A 53 0.51 0.48 -8.03
N PRO A 54 -0.40 0.28 -9.02
CA PRO A 54 -1.32 -0.86 -9.04
C PRO A 54 -0.68 -2.20 -9.46
N THR A 55 0.66 -2.23 -9.54
CA THR A 55 1.49 -3.36 -9.95
C THR A 55 2.34 -3.85 -8.79
N SER A 56 2.86 -5.08 -8.87
CA SER A 56 3.68 -5.66 -7.79
C SER A 56 5.11 -5.14 -7.74
N LYS A 57 5.47 -4.21 -8.63
CA LYS A 57 6.81 -3.65 -8.81
C LYS A 57 6.68 -2.19 -9.19
N VAL A 58 7.63 -1.39 -8.72
CA VAL A 58 7.91 -0.06 -9.27
C VAL A 58 8.64 -0.28 -10.62
N PRO A 59 8.18 0.32 -11.72
CA PRO A 59 8.79 0.11 -13.05
C PRO A 59 10.28 0.49 -13.09
N GLU A 60 10.63 1.62 -12.47
CA GLU A 60 12.01 2.11 -12.35
C GLU A 60 12.12 2.84 -11.01
N LEU A 61 13.08 2.45 -10.17
CA LEU A 61 13.34 3.17 -8.93
C LEU A 61 14.01 4.50 -9.31
N SER A 62 13.48 5.60 -8.78
CA SER A 62 14.04 6.92 -9.03
C SER A 62 15.46 7.01 -8.49
N VAL A 63 16.29 7.83 -9.16
CA VAL A 63 17.60 8.25 -8.68
C VAL A 63 17.45 9.07 -7.39
N GLU A 64 16.33 9.77 -7.25
CA GLU A 64 15.98 10.52 -6.05
C GLU A 64 15.44 9.59 -4.96
N ALA A 65 15.80 9.87 -3.71
CA ALA A 65 15.29 9.14 -2.57
C ALA A 65 13.76 9.36 -2.45
N LYS A 66 12.98 8.29 -2.62
CA LYS A 66 11.52 8.32 -2.56
C LYS A 66 10.95 7.16 -1.72
N SER A 67 9.67 7.29 -1.39
CA SER A 67 8.85 6.24 -0.75
C SER A 67 7.77 5.78 -1.73
N TYR A 68 7.47 4.50 -1.75
CA TYR A 68 6.52 3.89 -2.67
C TYR A 68 5.56 2.93 -1.97
N ILE A 69 4.32 2.88 -2.47
CA ILE A 69 3.37 1.82 -2.19
C ILE A 69 3.10 1.08 -3.50
N THR A 70 3.25 -0.24 -3.50
CA THR A 70 2.89 -1.09 -4.63
C THR A 70 1.95 -2.19 -4.18
N MET A 71 1.26 -2.86 -5.11
CA MET A 71 0.26 -3.86 -4.71
C MET A 71 0.24 -5.12 -5.57
N ALA A 72 -0.13 -6.24 -4.96
CA ALA A 72 -0.34 -7.50 -5.67
C ALA A 72 -1.54 -8.27 -5.11
N PHE A 73 -2.27 -8.91 -6.01
CA PHE A 73 -3.32 -9.86 -5.69
C PHE A 73 -2.74 -11.27 -5.83
N ARG A 74 -2.81 -12.08 -4.78
CA ARG A 74 -2.14 -13.39 -4.71
C ARG A 74 -3.04 -14.46 -4.11
N GLY A 75 -2.73 -15.72 -4.43
CA GLY A 75 -3.34 -16.89 -3.77
C GLY A 75 -4.84 -17.05 -4.01
N TYR A 76 -5.33 -16.56 -5.15
CA TYR A 76 -6.71 -16.70 -5.57
C TYR A 76 -7.04 -18.18 -5.82
N GLY A 77 -8.00 -18.72 -5.06
CA GLY A 77 -8.42 -20.11 -5.21
C GLY A 77 -9.73 -20.43 -4.51
N PRO A 78 -10.42 -21.50 -4.91
CA PRO A 78 -11.75 -21.81 -4.41
C PRO A 78 -11.73 -22.23 -2.93
N ILE A 79 -12.76 -21.83 -2.20
CA ILE A 79 -13.18 -22.38 -0.91
C ILE A 79 -14.48 -23.14 -1.15
N ASN A 80 -14.48 -24.45 -0.88
CA ASN A 80 -15.66 -25.33 -0.92
C ASN A 80 -16.48 -25.21 -2.24
N ASN A 81 -15.82 -24.94 -3.37
CA ASN A 81 -16.42 -24.72 -4.70
C ASN A 81 -17.51 -23.64 -4.78
N ARG A 82 -17.62 -22.75 -3.79
CA ARG A 82 -18.64 -21.67 -3.74
C ARG A 82 -18.05 -20.27 -3.65
N PHE A 83 -16.90 -20.16 -3.01
CA PHE A 83 -16.24 -18.90 -2.66
C PHE A 83 -14.80 -18.91 -3.22
N THR A 84 -14.16 -17.76 -3.36
CA THR A 84 -12.74 -17.64 -3.70
C THR A 84 -12.04 -16.93 -2.55
N LYS A 85 -10.99 -17.52 -1.99
CA LYS A 85 -10.08 -16.75 -1.12
C LYS A 85 -9.01 -16.11 -1.98
N GLY A 86 -8.63 -14.90 -1.60
CA GLY A 86 -7.48 -14.21 -2.16
C GLY A 86 -6.76 -13.44 -1.07
N TYR A 87 -5.61 -12.91 -1.43
CA TYR A 87 -4.84 -12.01 -0.58
C TYR A 87 -4.47 -10.77 -1.37
N ILE A 88 -4.64 -9.61 -0.74
CA ILE A 88 -4.05 -8.35 -1.19
C ILE A 88 -2.73 -8.21 -0.46
N TYR A 89 -1.66 -7.90 -1.17
CA TYR A 89 -0.38 -7.50 -0.61
C TYR A 89 -0.18 -6.03 -0.96
N LEU A 90 0.09 -5.21 0.05
CA LEU A 90 0.54 -3.83 -0.10
C LEU A 90 1.99 -3.77 0.36
N TYR A 91 2.86 -3.41 -0.57
CA TYR A 91 4.29 -3.30 -0.34
C TYR A 91 4.65 -1.85 -0.09
N VAL A 92 5.38 -1.59 0.98
CA VAL A 92 5.96 -0.28 1.31
C VAL A 92 7.45 -0.36 1.02
N ILE A 93 7.94 0.48 0.11
CA ILE A 93 9.35 0.52 -0.30
C ILE A 93 9.86 1.91 -0.01
N ILE A 94 10.92 2.03 0.79
CA ILE A 94 11.40 3.33 1.26
C ILE A 94 12.91 3.37 1.09
N HIS A 95 13.41 4.49 0.54
CA HIS A 95 14.84 4.72 0.48
C HIS A 95 15.43 4.82 1.90
N ASN A 96 16.56 4.17 2.16
CA ASN A 96 17.12 4.04 3.51
C ASN A 96 17.40 5.39 4.19
N SER A 97 17.70 6.44 3.42
CA SER A 97 17.91 7.80 3.96
C SER A 97 16.64 8.46 4.51
N LEU A 98 15.45 7.95 4.16
CA LEU A 98 14.14 8.52 4.50
C LEU A 98 13.47 7.82 5.69
N MET A 99 14.11 6.79 6.25
CA MET A 99 13.49 5.96 7.27
C MET A 99 13.23 6.69 8.58
N ARG A 100 14.15 7.57 8.97
CA ARG A 100 14.08 8.27 10.25
C ARG A 100 13.12 9.45 10.15
N THR A 101 12.24 9.56 11.14
CA THR A 101 11.32 10.68 11.29
C THR A 101 11.65 11.47 12.55
N ASP A 102 11.12 12.69 12.66
CA ASP A 102 11.28 13.53 13.85
C ASP A 102 10.26 13.20 14.95
N TYR A 103 9.35 12.26 14.69
CA TYR A 103 8.22 11.91 15.56
C TYR A 103 8.47 10.70 16.47
N GLY A 104 9.67 10.11 16.41
CA GLY A 104 10.04 8.96 17.25
C GLY A 104 9.58 7.60 16.74
N PHE A 105 9.06 7.52 15.52
CA PHE A 105 8.75 6.27 14.81
C PHE A 105 9.48 6.20 13.45
N LEU A 106 9.55 5.03 12.84
CA LEU A 106 10.07 4.90 11.47
C LEU A 106 9.00 5.22 10.44
N ARG A 107 9.41 5.75 9.29
CA ARG A 107 8.49 6.03 8.18
C ARG A 107 7.79 4.76 7.68
N SER A 108 8.49 3.61 7.71
CA SER A 108 7.92 2.29 7.42
C SER A 108 6.75 1.97 8.32
N ASP A 109 6.93 2.14 9.63
CA ASP A 109 5.96 1.75 10.64
C ASP A 109 4.71 2.62 10.52
N TYR A 110 4.90 3.91 10.30
CA TYR A 110 3.83 4.87 10.06
C TYR A 110 3.00 4.51 8.82
N LEU A 111 3.67 4.26 7.68
CA LEU A 111 3.00 3.90 6.43
C LEU A 111 2.24 2.58 6.57
N LEU A 112 2.81 1.57 7.24
CA LEU A 112 2.15 0.29 7.47
C LEU A 112 0.91 0.42 8.38
N ASP A 113 0.99 1.25 9.43
CA ASP A 113 -0.14 1.50 10.33
C ASP A 113 -1.28 2.24 9.63
N GLU A 114 -0.96 3.28 8.86
CA GLU A 114 -1.96 4.02 8.07
C GLU A 114 -2.63 3.11 7.02
N ILE A 115 -1.84 2.30 6.31
CA ILE A 115 -2.40 1.29 5.40
C ILE A 115 -3.33 0.33 6.16
N ASN A 116 -2.94 -0.11 7.35
CA ASN A 116 -3.76 -1.02 8.13
C ASN A 116 -5.10 -0.40 8.53
N LYS A 117 -5.13 0.87 8.96
CA LYS A 117 -6.38 1.60 9.26
C LYS A 117 -7.31 1.73 8.05
N LEU A 118 -6.73 1.97 6.87
CA LEU A 118 -7.47 2.13 5.61
C LEU A 118 -7.99 0.82 5.02
N MET A 119 -7.45 -0.32 5.46
CA MET A 119 -7.70 -1.62 4.86
C MET A 119 -8.38 -2.59 5.81
N ASP A 120 -7.94 -2.72 7.06
CA ASP A 120 -8.48 -3.73 7.96
C ASP A 120 -9.93 -3.45 8.34
N GLY A 121 -10.77 -4.50 8.29
CA GLY A 121 -12.20 -4.43 8.60
C GLY A 121 -13.06 -3.67 7.58
N GLN A 122 -12.48 -3.12 6.51
CA GLN A 122 -13.19 -2.32 5.52
C GLN A 122 -13.92 -3.18 4.48
N ARG A 123 -15.03 -2.66 3.93
CA ARG A 123 -15.79 -3.29 2.84
C ARG A 123 -15.54 -2.58 1.52
N GLY A 124 -15.86 -3.21 0.40
CA GLY A 124 -15.78 -2.58 -0.94
C GLY A 124 -14.65 -3.11 -1.81
N ILE A 125 -13.89 -4.09 -1.31
CA ILE A 125 -12.94 -4.90 -2.09
C ILE A 125 -13.37 -6.36 -1.90
N GLY A 126 -13.67 -7.07 -2.99
CA GLY A 126 -14.29 -8.41 -2.92
C GLY A 126 -15.73 -8.43 -2.35
N ILE A 127 -16.15 -9.52 -1.72
CA ILE A 127 -17.50 -9.67 -1.13
C ILE A 127 -17.54 -9.25 0.34
N GLY A 128 -16.51 -9.63 1.09
CA GLY A 128 -16.46 -9.48 2.53
C GLY A 128 -15.79 -8.21 3.02
N LYS A 129 -15.50 -8.21 4.32
CA LYS A 129 -14.50 -7.31 4.89
C LYS A 129 -13.11 -7.83 4.57
N THR A 130 -12.19 -6.93 4.24
CA THR A 130 -10.75 -7.20 4.29
C THR A 130 -10.35 -7.45 5.74
N ASN A 131 -9.47 -8.44 5.98
CA ASN A 131 -8.95 -8.71 7.32
C ASN A 131 -7.42 -8.77 7.26
N PHE A 132 -6.74 -8.11 8.18
CA PHE A 132 -5.29 -8.23 8.34
C PHE A 132 -4.91 -9.71 8.45
N TYR A 133 -3.89 -10.11 7.68
CA TYR A 133 -3.39 -11.48 7.64
C TYR A 133 -1.98 -11.57 8.22
N LYS A 134 -1.06 -10.77 7.70
CA LYS A 134 0.32 -10.69 8.20
C LYS A 134 1.03 -9.44 7.69
N MET A 135 2.09 -9.08 8.40
CA MET A 135 3.11 -8.11 8.00
C MET A 135 4.49 -8.79 8.06
N ASP A 136 5.37 -8.44 7.14
CA ASP A 136 6.74 -8.96 7.10
C ASP A 136 7.66 -8.02 6.29
N GLU A 137 8.95 -8.28 6.35
CA GLU A 137 9.97 -7.56 5.57
C GLU A 137 10.23 -8.25 4.22
N MET A 138 10.77 -7.50 3.28
CA MET A 138 11.27 -8.02 2.02
C MET A 138 12.52 -7.28 1.56
N TYR A 139 13.43 -8.02 0.95
CA TYR A 139 14.60 -7.43 0.32
C TYR A 139 14.20 -6.73 -1.00
N VAL A 140 14.66 -5.49 -1.20
CA VAL A 140 14.51 -4.73 -2.45
C VAL A 140 15.87 -4.54 -3.10
N ASN A 141 16.75 -3.78 -2.47
CA ASN A 141 18.17 -3.62 -2.81
C ASN A 141 18.91 -2.93 -1.64
N ASP A 142 20.19 -2.57 -1.83
CA ASP A 142 21.01 -1.97 -0.78
C ASP A 142 20.59 -0.53 -0.40
N SER A 143 19.88 0.18 -1.29
CA SER A 143 19.44 1.56 -1.06
C SER A 143 18.01 1.66 -0.54
N TYR A 144 17.22 0.60 -0.71
CA TYR A 144 15.80 0.58 -0.40
C TYR A 144 15.46 -0.60 0.51
N ALA A 145 14.78 -0.32 1.61
CA ALA A 145 14.16 -1.34 2.43
C ALA A 145 12.71 -1.58 1.96
N GLY A 146 12.28 -2.84 2.05
CA GLY A 146 10.93 -3.24 1.68
C GLY A 146 10.20 -3.89 2.84
N PHE A 147 8.92 -3.56 2.94
CA PHE A 147 7.98 -4.15 3.88
C PHE A 147 6.72 -4.52 3.11
N TYR A 148 5.94 -5.45 3.63
CA TYR A 148 4.60 -5.67 3.12
C TYR A 148 3.63 -6.01 4.24
N THR A 149 2.40 -5.54 4.07
CA THR A 149 1.24 -6.02 4.81
C THR A 149 0.30 -6.72 3.85
N SER A 150 -0.38 -7.74 4.34
CA SER A 150 -1.31 -8.52 3.54
C SER A 150 -2.66 -8.66 4.22
N PHE A 151 -3.70 -8.62 3.41
CA PHE A 151 -5.08 -8.71 3.84
C PHE A 151 -5.75 -9.88 3.15
N LYS A 152 -6.45 -10.69 3.94
CA LYS A 152 -7.26 -11.79 3.43
C LYS A 152 -8.56 -11.24 2.87
N LEU A 153 -8.84 -11.64 1.63
CA LEU A 153 -10.14 -11.49 0.99
C LEU A 153 -10.89 -12.80 1.04
N VAL A 154 -12.17 -12.72 1.39
CA VAL A 154 -13.13 -13.79 1.16
C VAL A 154 -14.11 -13.26 0.10
N GLU A 155 -14.08 -13.90 -1.05
CA GLU A 155 -14.97 -13.70 -2.19
C GLU A 155 -15.87 -14.92 -2.37
#